data_AF-A0AAP2H8R6-F1
#
_entry.id   AF-A0AAP2H8R6-F1
#
_cell.length_a   1.000
_cell.length_b   1.000
_cell.length_c   1.000
_cell.angle_alpha   90.00
_cell.angle_beta   90.00
_cell.angle_gamma   90.00
#
_symmetry.space_group_name_H-M   'P 1'
#
loop_
_entity.id
_entity.type
_entity.pdbx_description
1 polymer ?
#
loop_
_entity_poly.entity_id
_entity_poly.type
_entity_poly.pdbx_seq_one_letter_code
_entity_poly.pdbx_strand_id
1 'polypeptide(L)'
;MKTMRRLPIVIALAFGLAPVAFAQQANTLQPPRVAPISPATPPSLPVGVDTSRDNASLNQLNRQLDVSSRRVQADTLRNQVDRQDRLMDADRARTDARRAAASPEESARLRQEFEARVANHEAWRAGKEQQVQRLEVEGIPPPPPPNEVKAPAIQPGR
;
A
#
# COMPACT_ATOMS: atom_id res chain seq x y z
N MET A 1 -16.11 22.52 62.89
CA MET A 1 -15.82 21.32 63.70
C MET A 1 -16.90 20.26 63.44
N LYS A 2 -16.60 19.20 62.71
CA LYS A 2 -16.82 17.79 63.14
C LYS A 2 -16.27 16.86 62.05
N THR A 3 -15.17 16.23 62.38
CA THR A 3 -14.46 15.19 61.62
C THR A 3 -15.05 13.82 61.92
N MET A 4 -15.28 13.00 60.89
CA MET A 4 -15.25 11.51 60.90
C MET A 4 -14.86 11.09 59.48
N ARG A 5 -13.65 10.59 59.11
CA ARG A 5 -12.97 9.31 59.46
C ARG A 5 -13.94 8.11 59.37
N ARG A 6 -13.75 7.02 58.62
CA ARG A 6 -12.63 6.42 57.84
C ARG A 6 -13.20 5.22 57.04
N LEU A 7 -12.75 5.02 55.79
CA LEU A 7 -12.33 3.76 55.11
C LEU A 7 -13.33 2.55 55.01
N PRO A 8 -13.02 1.46 54.29
CA PRO A 8 -13.28 1.28 52.85
C PRO A 8 -14.10 -0.01 52.56
N ILE A 9 -15.16 0.06 51.77
CA ILE A 9 -15.88 -1.14 51.35
C ILE A 9 -15.34 -1.61 50.00
N VAL A 10 -14.39 -2.55 50.09
CA VAL A 10 -13.99 -3.44 48.99
C VAL A 10 -15.13 -4.45 48.80
N ILE A 11 -15.94 -4.27 47.76
CA ILE A 11 -16.83 -5.33 47.27
C ILE A 11 -16.14 -5.97 46.08
N ALA A 12 -15.48 -7.10 46.35
CA ALA A 12 -15.04 -8.05 45.34
C ALA A 12 -16.28 -8.73 44.75
N LEU A 13 -16.76 -8.21 43.62
CA LEU A 13 -17.80 -8.87 42.84
C LEU A 13 -17.12 -9.80 41.84
N ALA A 14 -16.91 -11.04 42.27
CA ALA A 14 -16.49 -12.14 41.42
C ALA A 14 -17.61 -12.47 40.43
N PHE A 15 -17.62 -11.79 39.28
CA PHE A 15 -18.39 -12.22 38.13
C PHE A 15 -17.59 -13.31 37.41
N GLY A 16 -17.97 -14.56 37.70
CA GLY A 16 -17.56 -15.72 36.92
C GLY A 16 -18.02 -15.56 35.48
N LEU A 17 -17.10 -15.16 34.60
CA LEU A 17 -17.26 -15.29 33.16
C LEU A 17 -17.07 -16.77 32.83
N ALA A 18 -18.20 -17.48 32.74
CA ALA A 18 -18.25 -18.79 32.13
C ALA A 18 -17.66 -18.70 30.71
N PRO A 19 -16.73 -19.60 30.32
CA PRO A 19 -16.32 -19.70 28.93
C PRO A 19 -17.52 -20.20 28.13
N VAL A 20 -18.08 -19.33 27.31
CA VAL A 20 -19.01 -19.73 26.25
C VAL A 20 -18.19 -20.55 25.26
N ALA A 21 -18.23 -21.87 25.44
CA ALA A 21 -17.72 -22.82 24.47
C ALA A 21 -18.53 -22.63 23.19
N PHE A 22 -17.98 -21.90 22.21
CA PHE A 22 -18.44 -22.00 20.84
C PHE A 22 -18.18 -23.44 20.40
N ALA A 23 -19.24 -24.24 20.38
CA ALA A 23 -19.24 -25.51 19.68
C ALA A 23 -18.79 -25.24 18.23
N GLN A 24 -17.55 -25.61 17.92
CA GLN A 24 -17.10 -25.74 16.55
C GLN A 24 -17.98 -26.83 15.92
N GLN A 25 -18.99 -26.42 15.16
CA GLN A 25 -19.60 -27.31 14.19
C GLN A 25 -18.47 -27.76 13.26
N ALA A 26 -18.10 -29.04 13.36
CA ALA A 26 -17.23 -29.69 12.42
C ALA A 26 -17.89 -29.57 11.04
N ASN A 27 -17.40 -28.61 10.27
CA ASN A 27 -17.86 -28.36 8.92
C ASN A 27 -17.35 -29.53 8.07
N THR A 28 -18.20 -30.53 7.84
CA THR A 28 -17.92 -31.73 7.02
C THR A 28 -17.92 -31.41 5.52
N LEU A 29 -17.55 -30.18 5.14
CA LEU A 29 -17.25 -29.82 3.76
C LEU A 29 -15.77 -30.11 3.51
N GLN A 30 -15.46 -31.40 3.39
CA GLN A 30 -14.21 -31.83 2.81
C GLN A 30 -14.17 -31.27 1.38
N PRO A 31 -13.20 -30.40 1.02
CA PRO A 31 -13.06 -29.98 -0.36
C PRO A 31 -12.81 -31.21 -1.23
N PRO A 32 -13.36 -31.27 -2.46
CA PRO A 32 -13.15 -32.41 -3.33
C PRO A 32 -11.65 -32.67 -3.47
N ARG A 33 -11.21 -33.88 -3.09
CA ARG A 33 -9.82 -34.29 -3.30
C ARG A 33 -9.62 -34.36 -4.81
N VAL A 34 -8.97 -33.34 -5.37
CA VAL A 34 -8.49 -33.35 -6.75
C VAL A 34 -7.54 -34.54 -6.86
N ALA A 35 -7.84 -35.48 -7.76
CA ALA A 35 -6.93 -36.57 -8.06
C ALA A 35 -5.54 -35.98 -8.42
N PRO A 36 -4.42 -36.61 -8.03
CA PRO A 36 -3.13 -36.17 -8.48
C PRO A 36 -3.13 -36.19 -10.01
N ILE A 37 -3.08 -35.01 -10.62
CA ILE A 37 -2.77 -34.85 -12.03
C ILE A 37 -1.39 -35.47 -12.21
N SER A 38 -1.34 -36.67 -12.79
CA SER A 38 -0.11 -37.24 -13.31
C SER A 38 0.59 -36.15 -14.15
N PRO A 39 1.91 -35.95 -14.02
CA PRO A 39 2.59 -34.99 -14.86
C PRO A 39 2.40 -35.46 -16.31
N ALA A 40 1.53 -34.77 -17.04
CA ALA A 40 1.39 -34.96 -18.46
C ALA A 40 2.75 -34.67 -19.06
N THR A 41 3.37 -35.70 -19.66
CA THR A 41 4.60 -35.57 -20.44
C THR A 41 4.40 -34.38 -21.39
N PRO A 42 5.28 -33.36 -21.36
CA PRO A 42 5.12 -32.22 -22.25
C PRO A 42 5.14 -32.72 -23.70
N PRO A 43 4.22 -32.25 -24.57
CA PRO A 43 4.23 -32.64 -25.97
C PRO A 43 5.59 -32.25 -26.56
N SER A 44 6.24 -33.20 -27.24
CA SER A 44 7.51 -32.96 -27.92
C SER A 44 7.30 -31.84 -28.94
N LEU A 45 7.93 -30.69 -28.71
CA LEU A 45 7.85 -29.55 -29.63
C LEU A 45 8.45 -29.97 -30.99
N PRO A 46 7.85 -29.57 -32.13
CA PRO A 46 8.41 -29.83 -33.44
C PRO A 46 9.81 -29.19 -33.52
N VAL A 47 10.80 -29.99 -33.92
CA VAL A 47 12.16 -29.51 -34.20
C VAL A 47 12.06 -28.46 -35.31
N GLY A 48 12.31 -27.18 -34.97
CA GLY A 48 12.24 -26.05 -35.90
C GLY A 48 11.24 -24.94 -35.56
N VAL A 49 10.47 -25.05 -34.46
CA VAL A 49 9.64 -23.91 -34.00
C VAL A 49 10.55 -22.85 -33.38
N ASP A 50 10.58 -21.67 -34.00
CA ASP A 50 11.35 -20.52 -33.55
C ASP A 50 10.70 -19.89 -32.30
N THR A 51 10.92 -20.54 -31.14
CA THR A 51 10.42 -20.11 -29.83
C THR A 51 10.89 -18.70 -29.44
N SER A 52 11.88 -18.15 -30.15
CA SER A 52 12.40 -16.79 -29.99
C SER A 52 11.31 -15.72 -30.10
N ARG A 53 10.35 -15.89 -31.02
CA ARG A 53 9.24 -14.95 -31.23
C ARG A 53 8.22 -14.98 -30.10
N ASP A 54 7.93 -16.17 -29.59
CA ASP A 54 7.00 -16.37 -28.47
C ASP A 54 7.61 -15.81 -27.17
N ASN A 55 8.90 -16.06 -26.92
CA ASN A 55 9.64 -15.50 -25.79
C ASN A 55 9.71 -13.96 -25.84
N ALA A 56 9.87 -13.36 -27.02
CA ALA A 56 9.84 -11.91 -27.17
C ALA A 56 8.45 -11.32 -26.83
N SER A 57 7.37 -11.99 -27.24
CA SER A 57 6.00 -11.57 -26.94
C SER A 57 5.67 -11.66 -25.45
N LEU A 58 6.11 -12.72 -24.76
CA LEU A 58 5.96 -12.89 -23.31
C LEU A 58 6.74 -11.83 -22.53
N ASN A 59 7.97 -11.53 -22.95
CA ASN A 59 8.77 -10.46 -22.36
C ASN A 59 8.10 -9.08 -22.53
N GLN A 60 7.48 -8.83 -23.68
CA GLN A 60 6.74 -7.59 -23.93
C GLN A 60 5.48 -7.50 -23.06
N LEU A 61 4.74 -8.60 -22.92
CA LEU A 61 3.56 -8.67 -22.05
C LEU A 61 3.93 -8.44 -20.58
N ASN A 62 4.98 -9.09 -20.08
CA ASN A 62 5.45 -8.90 -18.70
C ASN A 62 5.81 -7.43 -18.44
N ARG A 63 6.52 -6.76 -19.37
CA ARG A 63 6.80 -5.32 -19.25
C ARG A 63 5.52 -4.49 -19.22
N GLN A 64 4.52 -4.81 -20.04
CA GLN A 64 3.24 -4.10 -20.04
C GLN A 64 2.47 -4.31 -18.73
N LEU A 65 2.50 -5.51 -18.16
CA LEU A 65 1.90 -5.82 -16.86
C LEU A 65 2.62 -5.06 -15.74
N ASP A 66 3.94 -5.00 -15.75
CA ASP A 66 4.71 -4.25 -14.75
C ASP A 66 4.41 -2.75 -14.81
N VAL A 67 4.37 -2.17 -16.01
CA VAL A 67 4.04 -0.75 -16.20
C VAL A 67 2.61 -0.45 -15.76
N SER A 68 1.64 -1.31 -16.11
CA SER A 68 0.24 -1.10 -15.71
C SER A 68 0.05 -1.26 -14.20
N SER A 69 0.71 -2.24 -13.58
CA SER A 69 0.72 -2.45 -12.13
C SER A 69 1.26 -1.22 -11.39
N ARG A 70 2.40 -0.66 -11.83
CA ARG A 70 2.99 0.54 -11.24
C ARG A 70 2.09 1.77 -11.39
N ARG A 71 1.42 1.94 -12.54
CA ARG A 71 0.44 3.03 -12.73
C ARG A 71 -0.72 2.90 -11.74
N VAL A 72 -1.30 1.71 -11.60
CA VAL A 72 -2.39 1.48 -10.64
C VAL A 72 -1.94 1.75 -9.21
N GLN A 73 -0.71 1.36 -8.84
CA GLN A 73 -0.13 1.67 -7.53
C GLN A 73 0.04 3.18 -7.32
N ALA A 74 0.58 3.90 -8.31
CA ALA A 74 0.73 5.35 -8.26
C ALA A 74 -0.62 6.06 -8.13
N ASP A 75 -1.63 5.64 -8.90
CA ASP A 75 -2.98 6.19 -8.84
C ASP A 75 -3.65 5.88 -7.49
N THR A 76 -3.40 4.70 -6.92
CA THR A 76 -3.87 4.37 -5.57
C THR A 76 -3.27 5.31 -4.52
N LEU A 77 -1.96 5.60 -4.62
CA LEU A 77 -1.29 6.54 -3.72
C LEU A 77 -1.82 7.96 -3.90
N ARG A 78 -2.03 8.43 -5.13
CA ARG A 78 -2.64 9.75 -5.42
C ARG A 78 -4.03 9.86 -4.82
N ASN A 79 -4.88 8.85 -5.01
CA ASN A 79 -6.22 8.81 -4.43
C ASN A 79 -6.20 8.82 -2.88
N GLN A 80 -5.20 8.21 -2.24
CA GLN A 80 -5.02 8.28 -0.79
C GLN A 80 -4.72 9.70 -0.32
N VAL A 81 -3.82 10.40 -1.02
CA VAL A 81 -3.49 11.81 -0.76
C VAL A 81 -4.72 12.69 -0.92
N ASP A 82 -5.42 12.60 -2.05
CA ASP A 82 -6.62 13.39 -2.32
C ASP A 82 -7.73 13.15 -1.28
N ARG A 83 -7.88 11.91 -0.80
CA ARG A 83 -8.84 11.60 0.26
C ARG A 83 -8.45 12.27 1.57
N GLN A 84 -7.17 12.22 1.96
CA GLN A 84 -6.72 12.85 3.21
C GLN A 84 -6.79 14.37 3.15
N ASP A 85 -6.49 14.96 2.00
CA ASP A 85 -6.65 16.40 1.78
C ASP A 85 -8.08 16.86 2.08
N ARG A 86 -9.07 16.15 1.52
CA ARG A 86 -10.49 16.46 1.77
C ARG A 86 -10.87 16.31 3.25
N LEU A 87 -10.27 15.35 3.96
CA LEU A 87 -10.48 15.18 5.39
C LEU A 87 -9.85 16.33 6.19
N MET A 88 -8.67 16.80 5.81
CA MET A 88 -8.02 17.95 6.41
C MET A 88 -8.78 19.26 6.16
N ASP A 89 -9.34 19.45 4.97
CA ASP A 89 -10.20 20.60 4.66
C ASP A 89 -11.49 20.59 5.50
N ALA A 90 -12.10 19.42 5.65
CA ALA A 90 -13.25 19.26 6.53
C ALA A 90 -12.89 19.51 8.02
N ASP A 91 -11.70 19.07 8.46
CA ASP A 91 -11.21 19.32 9.82
C ASP A 91 -10.93 20.80 10.06
N ARG A 92 -10.42 21.50 9.04
CA ARG A 92 -10.23 22.96 9.07
C ARG A 92 -11.55 23.67 9.30
N ALA A 93 -12.55 23.38 8.48
CA ALA A 93 -13.88 23.98 8.62
C ALA A 93 -14.51 23.70 9.99
N ARG A 94 -14.36 22.47 10.52
CA ARG A 94 -14.83 22.11 11.86
C ARG A 94 -14.07 22.84 12.96
N THR A 95 -12.75 22.95 12.84
CA THR A 95 -11.91 23.65 13.81
C THR A 95 -12.24 25.14 13.82
N ASP A 96 -12.41 25.76 12.66
CA ASP A 96 -12.78 27.17 12.54
C ASP A 96 -14.18 27.44 13.12
N ALA A 97 -15.15 26.56 12.86
CA ALA A 97 -16.48 26.65 13.49
C ALA A 97 -16.42 26.53 15.02
N ARG A 98 -15.60 25.61 15.56
CA ARG A 98 -15.39 25.48 17.01
C ARG A 98 -14.71 26.70 17.59
N ARG A 99 -13.69 27.23 16.91
CA ARG A 99 -12.95 28.43 17.33
C ARG A 99 -13.84 29.67 17.38
N ALA A 100 -14.79 29.80 16.44
CA ALA A 100 -15.73 30.92 16.43
C ALA A 100 -16.65 30.97 17.66
N ALA A 101 -16.92 29.82 18.29
CA ALA A 101 -17.76 29.69 19.48
C ALA A 101 -16.97 29.52 20.80
N ALA A 102 -15.63 29.41 20.72
CA ALA A 102 -14.78 29.10 21.87
C ALA A 102 -14.28 30.37 22.58
N SER A 103 -13.83 30.19 23.83
CA SER A 103 -13.12 31.24 24.56
C SER A 103 -11.75 31.56 23.90
N PRO A 104 -11.15 32.74 24.12
CA PRO A 104 -9.88 33.11 23.50
C PRO A 104 -8.75 32.10 23.79
N GLU A 105 -8.64 31.60 25.01
CA GLU A 105 -7.63 30.61 25.41
C GLU A 105 -7.84 29.27 24.71
N GLU A 106 -9.08 28.80 24.66
CA GLU A 106 -9.45 27.57 23.97
C GLU A 106 -9.27 27.68 22.45
N SER A 107 -9.53 28.87 21.89
CA SER A 107 -9.32 29.14 20.46
C SER A 107 -7.84 29.08 20.07
N ALA A 108 -6.94 29.52 20.96
CA ALA A 108 -5.49 29.46 20.75
C ALA A 108 -4.99 28.02 20.83
N ARG A 109 -5.51 27.24 21.79
CA ARG A 109 -5.22 25.81 21.89
C ARG A 109 -5.69 25.03 20.66
N LEU A 110 -6.93 25.24 20.21
CA LEU A 110 -7.48 24.60 19.01
C LEU A 110 -6.65 24.92 17.76
N ARG A 111 -6.14 26.15 17.67
CA ARG A 111 -5.24 26.56 16.58
C ARG A 111 -3.92 25.78 16.63
N GLN A 112 -3.26 25.71 17.77
CA GLN A 112 -2.00 24.96 17.92
C GLN A 112 -2.19 23.47 17.62
N GLU A 113 -3.28 22.87 18.11
CA GLU A 113 -3.60 21.47 17.82
C GLU A 113 -3.83 21.23 16.32
N PHE A 114 -4.48 22.17 15.62
CA PHE A 114 -4.67 22.08 14.17
C PHE A 114 -3.36 22.28 13.41
N GLU A 115 -2.52 23.24 13.79
CA GLU A 115 -1.20 23.46 13.19
C GLU A 115 -0.31 22.20 13.33
N ALA A 116 -0.34 21.53 14.48
CA ALA A 116 0.36 20.26 14.67
C ALA A 116 -0.17 19.14 13.75
N ARG A 117 -1.49 19.07 13.51
CA ARG A 117 -2.09 18.12 12.56
C ARG A 117 -1.67 18.43 11.12
N VAL A 118 -1.63 19.71 10.73
CA VAL A 118 -1.17 20.14 9.40
C VAL A 118 0.28 19.73 9.17
N ALA A 119 1.18 19.99 10.13
CA ALA A 119 2.59 19.61 10.00
C ALA A 119 2.78 18.09 9.83
N ASN A 120 2.04 17.28 10.59
CA ASN A 120 2.06 15.82 10.43
C ASN A 120 1.51 15.38 9.08
N HIS A 121 0.45 16.04 8.59
CA HIS A 121 -0.15 15.75 7.30
C HIS A 121 0.79 16.11 6.14
N GLU A 122 1.50 17.24 6.21
CA GLU A 122 2.50 17.63 5.22
C GLU A 122 3.67 16.64 5.16
N ALA A 123 4.18 16.20 6.31
CA ALA A 123 5.23 15.18 6.37
C ALA A 123 4.76 13.85 5.76
N TRP A 124 3.52 13.45 6.06
CA TRP A 124 2.90 12.26 5.46
C TRP A 124 2.73 12.40 3.94
N ARG A 125 2.28 13.56 3.46
CA ARG A 125 2.11 13.88 2.04
C ARG A 125 3.43 13.76 1.29
N ALA A 126 4.49 14.39 1.80
CA ALA A 126 5.83 14.31 1.22
C ALA A 126 6.32 12.86 1.15
N GLY A 127 6.07 12.05 2.18
CA GLY A 127 6.39 10.62 2.18
C GLY A 127 5.62 9.81 1.12
N LYS A 128 4.38 10.20 0.80
CA LYS A 128 3.57 9.56 -0.25
C LYS A 128 3.99 10.00 -1.65
N GLU A 129 4.30 11.27 -1.83
CA GLU A 129 4.82 11.81 -3.09
C GLU A 129 6.16 11.16 -3.47
N GLN A 130 7.06 10.94 -2.50
CA GLN A 130 8.29 10.18 -2.74
C GLN A 130 8.03 8.72 -3.17
N GLN A 131 7.00 8.07 -2.64
CA GLN A 131 6.63 6.71 -3.07
C GLN A 131 6.14 6.69 -4.52
N VAL A 132 5.31 7.68 -4.91
CA VAL A 132 4.88 7.85 -6.30
C VAL A 132 6.10 8.08 -7.21
N GLN A 133 7.01 8.96 -6.82
CA GLN A 133 8.19 9.27 -7.62
C GLN A 133 9.12 8.07 -7.80
N ARG A 134 9.25 7.21 -6.77
CA ARG A 134 9.99 5.93 -6.91
C ARG A 134 9.35 5.00 -7.94
N LEU A 135 8.03 4.84 -7.89
CA LEU A 135 7.30 4.02 -8.86
C LEU A 135 7.45 4.52 -10.30
N GLU A 136 7.56 5.83 -10.48
CA GLU A 136 7.78 6.47 -11.79
C GLU A 136 9.22 6.33 -12.29
N VAL A 137 10.23 6.54 -11.42
CA VAL A 137 11.66 6.49 -11.78
C VAL A 137 12.13 5.06 -12.06
N GLU A 138 11.67 4.09 -11.27
CA GLU A 138 12.10 2.69 -11.38
C GLU A 138 11.56 2.02 -12.67
N GLY A 139 10.71 2.72 -13.44
CA GLY A 139 10.14 2.28 -14.73
C GLY A 139 10.90 2.73 -15.97
N ILE A 140 12.02 3.47 -15.83
CA ILE A 140 12.87 3.84 -16.96
C ILE A 140 13.78 2.63 -17.27
N PRO A 141 13.58 1.90 -18.39
CA PRO A 141 14.53 0.86 -18.77
C PRO A 141 15.92 1.49 -18.99
N PRO A 142 17.01 0.78 -18.64
CA PRO A 142 18.35 1.30 -18.90
C PRO A 142 18.47 1.68 -20.38
N PRO A 143 19.10 2.83 -20.71
CA PRO A 143 19.27 3.22 -22.09
C PRO A 143 19.94 2.07 -22.85
N PRO A 144 19.51 1.78 -24.09
CA PRO A 144 20.15 0.75 -24.90
C PRO A 144 21.65 1.03 -24.95
N PRO A 145 22.51 -0.01 -24.89
CA PRO A 145 23.94 0.19 -24.97
C PRO A 145 24.26 0.99 -26.23
N PRO A 146 25.18 1.99 -26.17
CA PRO A 146 25.57 2.73 -27.35
C PRO A 146 26.02 1.72 -28.39
N ASN A 147 25.37 1.72 -29.56
CA ASN A 147 25.76 0.87 -30.67
C ASN A 147 27.24 1.13 -30.94
N GLU A 148 28.10 0.18 -30.58
CA GLU A 148 29.48 0.17 -31.03
C GLU A 148 29.43 -0.02 -32.55
N VAL A 149 29.43 1.10 -33.27
CA VAL A 149 29.65 1.13 -34.71
C VAL A 149 31.07 0.64 -34.90
N LYS A 150 31.25 -0.68 -35.00
CA LYS A 150 32.51 -1.31 -35.38
C LYS A 150 32.88 -0.73 -36.74
N ALA A 151 33.80 0.23 -36.74
CA ALA A 151 34.29 0.87 -37.95
C ALA A 151 34.69 -0.21 -38.96
N PRO A 152 34.31 -0.10 -40.24
CA PRO A 152 34.72 -1.08 -41.24
C PRO A 152 36.24 -1.10 -41.29
N ALA A 153 36.81 -2.31 -41.18
CA ALA A 153 38.23 -2.54 -41.29
C ALA A 153 38.71 -2.00 -42.64
N ILE A 154 39.51 -0.92 -42.60
CA ILE A 154 40.25 -0.44 -43.77
C ILE A 154 41.24 -1.55 -44.11
N GLN A 155 40.98 -2.29 -45.20
CA GLN A 155 41.94 -3.23 -45.77
C GLN A 155 43.12 -2.42 -46.32
N PRO A 156 44.36 -2.59 -45.82
CA PRO A 156 45.51 -2.04 -46.51
C PRO A 156 45.81 -2.94 -47.70
N GLY A 157 45.44 -2.47 -48.90
CA GLY A 157 45.87 -3.11 -50.15
C GLY A 157 47.38 -3.01 -50.31
N ARG A 158 48.02 -4.16 -50.55
CA ARG A 158 49.24 -4.32 -51.36
C ARG A 158 49.24 -5.70 -51.99
#